data_AF-A0A6C0E2U9-F1
#
_entry.id   AF-A0A6C0E2U9-F1
#
_cell.length_a   1.000
_cell.length_b   1.000
_cell.length_c   1.000
_cell.angle_alpha   90.00
_cell.angle_beta   90.00
_cell.angle_gamma   90.00
#
_symmetry.space_group_name_H-M   'P 1'
#
loop_
_entity.id
_entity.type
_entity.pdbx_description
1 polymer ?
#
loop_
_entity_poly.entity_id
_entity_poly.type
_entity_poly.pdbx_seq_one_letter_code
_entity_poly.pdbx_strand_id
1 'polypeptide(L)'
;MENTFYLSDQQRKFIGSNIDDNPIVQQFFSKNTVDYISKKITSMTKNVDERGRQIILPDDKILHLMNTVYLSYNPRQGFDQFWTPNEYLQSLIGQTITQAVFDIKNVLGYEQCVAKYTVWDTILGDYNNRGMRSYAPIKLKEKRPNSMEFNMHY
;
A
#
# COMPACT_ATOMS: atom_id res chain seq x y z
N MET A 1 22.00 23.31 15.25
CA MET A 1 21.02 22.21 15.24
C MET A 1 21.62 21.11 14.39
N GLU A 2 22.11 20.04 15.01
CA GLU A 2 22.77 18.95 14.30
C GLU A 2 21.74 18.18 13.48
N ASN A 3 21.88 18.19 12.15
CA ASN A 3 21.15 17.30 11.25
C ASN A 3 21.64 15.88 11.51
N THR A 4 21.03 15.22 12.49
CA THR A 4 21.23 13.79 12.74
C THR A 4 20.44 13.02 11.68
N PHE A 5 21.13 12.61 10.62
CA PHE A 5 20.56 11.74 9.59
C PHE A 5 20.41 10.32 10.16
N TYR A 6 19.26 9.68 9.92
CA TYR A 6 19.13 8.26 10.20
C TYR A 6 19.97 7.48 9.18
N LEU A 7 21.16 7.06 9.58
CA LEU A 7 21.94 6.09 8.81
C LEU A 7 21.29 4.71 8.97
N SER A 8 20.38 4.37 8.08
CA SER A 8 19.88 2.99 8.00
C SER A 8 20.93 2.11 7.31
N ASP A 9 21.06 0.85 7.74
CA ASP A 9 21.93 -0.16 7.11
C ASP A 9 21.65 -0.35 5.61
N GLN A 10 20.51 0.11 5.09
CA GLN A 10 20.19 0.09 3.67
C GLN A 10 20.95 1.14 2.84
N GLN A 11 21.46 2.22 3.46
CA GLN A 11 22.41 3.13 2.81
C GLN A 11 23.72 2.42 2.42
N ARG A 12 24.04 1.31 3.08
CA ARG A 12 25.22 0.48 2.77
C ARG A 12 24.99 -0.58 1.70
N LYS A 13 23.75 -0.82 1.23
CA LYS A 13 23.46 -1.88 0.24
C LYS A 13 23.58 -1.39 -1.21
N PHE A 14 23.50 -0.09 -1.44
CA PHE A 14 23.74 0.54 -2.74
C PHE A 14 25.13 1.19 -2.78
N ILE A 15 26.17 0.36 -2.61
CA ILE A 15 27.56 0.77 -2.80
C ILE A 15 27.76 0.98 -4.31
N GLY A 16 27.74 2.22 -4.78
CA GLY A 16 28.16 2.52 -6.16
C GLY A 16 27.66 3.82 -6.79
N SER A 17 26.65 4.50 -6.23
CA SER A 17 26.29 5.84 -6.71
C SER A 17 26.02 6.73 -5.51
N ASN A 18 26.80 7.79 -5.36
CA ASN A 18 26.56 8.84 -4.39
C ASN A 18 25.10 9.32 -4.49
N ILE A 19 24.27 8.89 -3.54
CA ILE A 19 22.98 9.56 -3.24
C ILE A 19 23.27 10.99 -2.70
N ASP A 20 24.54 11.26 -2.40
CA ASP A 20 25.06 12.38 -1.62
C ASP A 20 24.88 13.78 -2.26
N ASP A 21 24.59 13.92 -3.56
CA ASP A 21 24.57 15.25 -4.20
C ASP A 21 23.16 15.86 -4.40
N ASN A 22 22.06 15.12 -4.20
CA ASN A 22 20.72 15.67 -4.40
C ASN A 22 20.09 16.19 -3.09
N PRO A 23 19.95 17.53 -2.92
CA PRO A 23 19.45 18.12 -1.68
C PRO A 23 18.02 17.69 -1.34
N ILE A 24 17.22 17.34 -2.36
CA ILE A 24 15.83 16.91 -2.16
C ILE A 24 15.77 15.52 -1.51
N VAL A 25 16.68 14.63 -1.91
CA VAL A 25 16.74 13.26 -1.38
C VAL A 25 17.22 13.30 0.08
N GLN A 26 18.21 14.13 0.38
CA GLN A 26 18.66 14.36 1.76
C GLN A 26 17.53 14.93 2.64
N GLN A 27 16.75 15.88 2.12
CA GLN A 27 15.61 16.45 2.83
C GLN A 27 14.51 15.40 3.05
N PHE A 28 14.26 14.54 2.05
CA PHE A 28 13.29 13.46 2.14
C PHE A 28 13.65 12.48 3.27
N PHE A 29 14.89 11.99 3.33
CA PHE A 29 15.36 11.07 4.37
C PHE A 29 15.81 11.75 5.68
N SER A 30 15.53 13.05 5.85
CA SER A 30 15.85 13.75 7.09
C SER A 30 14.95 13.30 8.23
N LYS A 31 15.49 13.32 9.46
CA LYS A 31 14.75 12.97 10.68
C LYS A 31 13.46 13.77 10.86
N ASN A 32 13.49 15.06 10.53
CA ASN A 32 12.31 15.94 10.61
C ASN A 32 11.19 15.45 9.69
N THR A 33 11.52 14.96 8.49
CA THR A 33 10.55 14.41 7.54
C THR A 33 10.00 13.08 8.02
N VAL A 34 10.85 12.20 8.56
CA VAL A 34 10.42 10.92 9.17
C VAL A 34 9.46 11.16 10.33
N ASP A 35 9.80 12.07 11.25
CA ASP A 35 8.95 12.47 12.38
C ASP A 35 7.62 13.06 11.91
N TYR A 36 7.65 13.88 10.86
CA TYR A 36 6.44 14.44 10.25
C TYR A 36 5.54 13.35 9.67
N ILE A 37 6.10 12.41 8.90
CA ILE A 37 5.38 11.28 8.32
C ILE A 37 4.78 10.41 9.42
N SER A 38 5.56 10.07 10.45
CA SER A 38 5.10 9.27 11.60
C SER A 38 3.90 9.91 12.29
N LYS A 39 3.98 11.21 12.62
CA LYS A 39 2.87 11.97 13.22
C LYS A 39 1.66 12.02 12.30
N LYS A 40 1.86 12.20 11.00
CA LYS A 40 0.78 12.33 10.02
C LYS A 40 0.06 10.99 9.83
N ILE A 41 0.79 9.89 9.66
CA ILE A 41 0.23 8.53 9.60
C ILE A 41 -0.61 8.28 10.85
N THR A 42 -0.01 8.49 12.02
CA THR A 42 -0.67 8.27 13.30
C THR A 42 -1.95 9.08 13.47
N SER A 43 -1.99 10.31 12.94
CA SER A 43 -3.19 11.14 12.91
C SER A 43 -4.26 10.61 11.95
N MET A 44 -3.86 10.14 10.77
CA MET A 44 -4.77 9.62 9.73
C MET A 44 -5.30 8.22 10.05
N THR A 45 -4.60 7.46 10.87
CA THR A 45 -5.01 6.12 11.32
C THR A 45 -5.75 6.14 12.66
N LYS A 46 -6.07 7.31 13.20
CA LYS A 46 -6.96 7.41 14.37
C LYS A 46 -8.31 6.76 14.05
N ASN A 47 -8.84 5.98 14.98
CA ASN A 47 -10.12 5.27 14.89
C ASN A 47 -10.20 4.19 13.81
N VAL A 48 -9.07 3.75 13.23
CA VAL A 48 -9.05 2.56 12.37
C VAL A 48 -9.24 1.29 13.19
N ASP A 49 -8.72 1.27 14.41
CA ASP A 49 -8.96 0.19 15.36
C ASP A 49 -10.26 0.46 16.15
N GLU A 50 -11.12 -0.55 16.26
CA GLU A 50 -12.38 -0.52 17.02
C GLU A 50 -12.14 -0.19 18.51
N ARG A 51 -10.95 -0.53 19.02
CA ARG A 51 -10.53 -0.25 20.40
C ARG A 51 -9.93 1.14 20.60
N GLY A 52 -9.88 1.95 19.55
CA GLY A 52 -9.32 3.30 19.61
C GLY A 52 -7.82 3.35 19.89
N ARG A 53 -7.08 2.25 19.71
CA ARG A 53 -5.64 2.23 19.93
C ARG A 53 -4.93 3.08 18.88
N GLN A 54 -3.97 3.87 19.32
CA GLN A 54 -3.13 4.66 18.44
C GLN A 54 -2.10 3.75 17.78
N ILE A 55 -2.11 3.72 16.45
CA ILE A 55 -1.16 2.94 15.65
C ILE A 55 0.06 3.82 15.40
N ILE A 56 1.20 3.42 15.96
CA ILE A 56 2.49 4.07 15.77
C ILE A 56 3.35 3.16 14.92
N LEU A 57 3.85 3.68 13.80
CA LEU A 57 4.72 2.94 12.90
C LEU A 57 6.18 3.16 13.31
N PRO A 58 7.01 2.10 13.48
CA PRO A 58 8.42 2.26 13.77
C PRO A 58 9.17 2.97 12.65
N ASP A 59 10.16 3.80 13.01
CA ASP A 59 10.96 4.59 12.06
C ASP A 59 11.61 3.71 10.98
N ASP A 60 12.12 2.52 11.32
CA ASP A 60 12.72 1.59 10.37
C ASP A 60 11.76 1.16 9.24
N LYS A 61 10.48 0.98 9.59
CA LYS A 61 9.44 0.62 8.61
C LYS A 61 9.09 1.81 7.72
N ILE A 62 9.06 3.01 8.29
CA ILE A 62 8.86 4.25 7.53
C ILE A 62 10.01 4.43 6.52
N LEU A 63 11.26 4.28 6.96
CA LEU A 63 12.44 4.37 6.10
C LEU A 63 12.41 3.35 4.95
N HIS A 64 11.99 2.12 5.24
CA HIS A 64 11.85 1.09 4.20
C HIS A 64 10.76 1.43 3.16
N LEU A 65 9.62 1.95 3.62
CA LEU A 65 8.55 2.42 2.75
C LEU A 65 9.00 3.62 1.90
N MET A 66 9.68 4.59 2.50
CA MET A 66 10.25 5.74 1.80
C MET A 66 11.22 5.30 0.70
N ASN A 67 12.09 4.33 0.99
CA ASN A 67 13.01 3.77 -0.01
C ASN A 67 12.25 3.10 -1.16
N THR A 68 11.22 2.31 -0.84
CA THR A 68 10.39 1.63 -1.85
C THR A 68 9.67 2.64 -2.75
N VAL A 69 9.08 3.68 -2.15
CA VAL A 69 8.42 4.76 -2.89
C VAL A 69 9.42 5.48 -3.77
N TYR A 70 10.57 5.88 -3.23
CA TYR A 70 11.63 6.56 -3.99
C TYR A 70 12.08 5.75 -5.21
N LEU A 71 12.32 4.44 -5.06
CA LEU A 71 12.74 3.56 -6.16
C LEU A 71 11.62 3.33 -7.19
N SER A 72 10.36 3.33 -6.76
CA SER A 72 9.20 3.11 -7.63
C SER A 72 8.67 4.40 -8.28
N TYR A 73 9.10 5.57 -7.78
CA TYR A 73 8.55 6.85 -8.17
C TYR A 73 8.99 7.21 -9.60
N ASN A 74 8.04 7.12 -10.51
CA ASN A 74 8.17 7.67 -11.84
C ASN A 74 7.25 8.90 -11.93
N PRO A 75 7.79 10.13 -12.03
CA PRO A 75 6.94 11.30 -12.24
C PRO A 75 6.12 11.05 -13.51
N ARG A 76 4.81 11.37 -13.47
CA ARG A 76 3.92 11.19 -14.63
C ARG A 76 4.52 11.92 -15.83
N GLN A 77 4.95 11.17 -16.84
CA GLN A 77 5.37 11.70 -18.12
C GLN A 77 4.11 12.05 -18.91
N GLY A 78 3.76 13.34 -18.95
CA GLY A 78 2.61 13.80 -19.71
C GLY A 78 2.40 15.30 -19.57
N PHE A 79 2.84 16.03 -20.60
CA PHE A 79 2.56 17.43 -20.93
C PHE A 79 3.17 18.51 -19.98
N ASP A 80 4.38 18.96 -20.36
CA ASP A 80 4.91 20.33 -20.19
C ASP A 80 4.96 21.00 -18.81
N GLN A 81 5.00 20.25 -17.69
CA GLN A 81 5.23 20.86 -16.37
C GLN A 81 6.59 20.48 -15.79
N PHE A 82 7.45 21.48 -15.68
CA PHE A 82 8.62 21.45 -14.81
C PHE A 82 8.12 21.37 -13.35
N TRP A 83 8.22 20.20 -12.75
CA TRP A 83 7.97 20.06 -11.31
C TRP A 83 9.00 20.88 -10.55
N THR A 84 8.53 21.73 -9.65
CA THR A 84 9.46 22.39 -8.72
C THR A 84 10.04 21.36 -7.75
N PRO A 85 11.30 21.52 -7.28
CA PRO A 85 11.90 20.65 -6.27
C PRO A 85 11.02 20.37 -5.06
N ASN A 86 10.25 21.38 -4.63
CA ASN A 86 9.35 21.28 -3.49
C ASN A 86 8.13 20.39 -3.79
N GLU A 87 7.51 20.54 -4.96
CA GLU A 87 6.37 19.70 -5.35
C GLU A 87 6.77 18.23 -5.47
N TYR A 88 7.97 17.96 -6.00
CA TYR A 88 8.51 16.60 -6.08
C TYR A 88 8.66 15.97 -4.69
N LEU A 89 9.25 16.72 -3.74
CA LEU A 89 9.39 16.28 -2.34
C LEU A 89 8.03 16.01 -1.69
N GLN A 90 7.07 16.94 -1.85
CA GLN A 90 5.71 16.78 -1.30
C GLN A 90 4.99 15.57 -1.91
N SER A 91 5.21 15.30 -3.20
CA SER A 91 4.65 14.12 -3.87
C SER A 91 5.19 12.82 -3.28
N LEU A 92 6.50 12.72 -3.06
CA LEU A 92 7.13 11.56 -2.42
C LEU A 92 6.61 11.34 -0.99
N ILE A 93 6.53 12.41 -0.20
CA ILE A 93 6.00 12.36 1.17
C ILE A 93 4.53 11.92 1.14
N GLY A 94 3.72 12.51 0.27
CA GLY A 94 2.32 12.19 0.10
C GLY A 94 2.09 10.72 -0.26
N GLN A 95 2.81 10.21 -1.27
CA GLN A 95 2.72 8.81 -1.67
C GLN A 95 3.14 7.85 -0.56
N THR A 96 4.21 8.17 0.18
CA THR A 96 4.66 7.37 1.32
C THR A 96 3.58 7.28 2.39
N ILE A 97 2.96 8.41 2.75
CA ILE A 97 1.87 8.44 3.74
C ILE A 97 0.67 7.65 3.24
N THR A 98 0.25 7.85 1.98
CA THR A 98 -0.89 7.13 1.40
C THR A 98 -0.66 5.62 1.38
N GLN A 99 0.51 5.18 0.94
CA GLN A 99 0.88 3.76 0.92
C GLN A 99 0.87 3.17 2.32
N ALA A 100 1.51 3.83 3.29
CA ALA A 100 1.55 3.38 4.68
C ALA A 100 0.15 3.27 5.31
N VAL A 101 -0.71 4.27 5.09
CA VAL A 101 -2.08 4.26 5.61
C VAL A 101 -2.92 3.15 4.95
N PHE A 102 -2.74 2.94 3.64
CA PHE A 102 -3.43 1.87 2.93
C PHE A 102 -3.01 0.49 3.45
N ASP A 103 -1.71 0.24 3.61
CA ASP A 103 -1.19 -1.02 4.12
C ASP A 103 -1.70 -1.31 5.54
N ILE A 104 -1.68 -0.32 6.44
CA ILE A 104 -2.22 -0.45 7.80
C ILE A 104 -3.71 -0.81 7.77
N LYS A 105 -4.51 -0.09 6.97
CA LYS A 105 -5.95 -0.34 6.87
C LYS A 105 -6.25 -1.73 6.30
N ASN A 106 -5.48 -2.17 5.32
CA ASN A 106 -5.66 -3.48 4.71
C ASN A 106 -5.32 -4.61 5.67
N VAL A 107 -4.20 -4.51 6.38
CA VAL A 107 -3.80 -5.53 7.36
C VAL A 107 -4.84 -5.64 8.48
N LEU A 108 -5.27 -4.51 9.05
CA LEU A 108 -6.29 -4.53 10.11
C LEU A 108 -7.65 -4.98 9.61
N GLY A 109 -8.07 -4.53 8.42
CA GLY A 109 -9.30 -5.00 7.79
C GLY A 109 -9.28 -6.49 7.51
N TYR A 110 -8.14 -7.03 7.08
CA TYR A 110 -7.93 -8.46 6.90
C TYR A 110 -8.02 -9.21 8.23
N GLU A 111 -7.32 -8.75 9.27
CA GLU A 111 -7.39 -9.36 10.60
C GLU A 111 -8.80 -9.35 11.18
N GLN A 112 -9.56 -8.26 11.03
CA GLN A 112 -10.95 -8.17 11.47
C GLN A 112 -11.86 -9.14 10.70
N CYS A 113 -11.67 -9.27 9.38
CA CYS A 113 -12.39 -10.26 8.59
C CYS A 113 -12.04 -11.68 9.03
N VAL A 114 -10.75 -11.97 9.24
CA VAL A 114 -10.26 -13.28 9.68
C VAL A 114 -10.77 -13.64 11.07
N ALA A 115 -10.71 -12.72 12.03
CA ALA A 115 -11.14 -12.92 13.41
C ALA A 115 -12.63 -13.25 13.53
N LYS A 116 -13.44 -12.81 12.55
CA LYS A 116 -14.85 -13.19 12.52
C LYS A 116 -15.01 -14.67 12.19
N TYR A 117 -14.11 -15.32 11.45
CA TYR A 117 -14.31 -16.71 11.01
C TYR A 117 -14.07 -17.70 12.14
N THR A 118 -14.95 -18.70 12.24
CA THR A 118 -14.70 -19.86 13.10
C THR A 118 -14.02 -20.98 12.29
N VAL A 119 -13.31 -21.89 12.97
CA VAL A 119 -12.71 -23.09 12.34
C VAL A 119 -13.76 -23.93 11.57
N TRP A 120 -15.03 -23.83 11.96
CA TRP A 120 -16.12 -24.58 11.34
C TRP A 120 -16.71 -23.92 10.09
N ASP A 121 -16.53 -22.60 9.91
CA ASP A 121 -16.93 -21.88 8.68
C ASP A 121 -16.02 -22.19 7.48
N THR A 122 -14.79 -22.67 7.74
CA THR A 122 -13.80 -22.98 6.69
C THR A 122 -13.85 -24.43 6.23
N ILE A 123 -14.36 -25.36 7.05
CA ILE A 123 -14.38 -26.80 6.75
C ILE A 123 -15.68 -27.22 6.04
N LEU A 124 -16.81 -26.57 6.35
CA LEU A 124 -18.13 -26.97 5.84
C LEU A 124 -18.60 -26.01 4.74
N GLY A 125 -18.31 -26.37 3.48
CA GLY A 125 -18.94 -25.76 2.30
C GLY A 125 -20.48 -25.84 2.33
N ASP A 126 -21.14 -25.01 1.52
CA ASP A 126 -22.61 -24.79 1.38
C ASP A 126 -23.43 -24.51 2.66
N TYR A 127 -22.91 -24.81 3.86
CA TYR A 127 -23.48 -24.49 5.18
C TYR A 127 -22.80 -23.28 5.85
N ASN A 128 -21.87 -22.63 5.16
CA ASN A 128 -21.26 -21.40 5.63
C ASN A 128 -22.27 -20.24 5.53
N ASN A 129 -22.70 -19.70 6.68
CA ASN A 129 -23.60 -18.55 6.78
C ASN A 129 -23.07 -17.26 6.11
N ARG A 130 -21.81 -17.26 5.67
CA ARG A 130 -21.10 -16.12 5.05
C ARG A 130 -20.83 -16.30 3.57
N GLY A 131 -21.36 -17.37 2.95
CA GLY A 131 -21.36 -17.54 1.49
C GLY A 131 -19.99 -17.84 0.87
N MET A 132 -18.98 -18.23 1.66
CA MET A 132 -17.71 -18.69 1.10
C MET A 132 -17.87 -20.11 0.56
N ARG A 133 -17.47 -20.33 -0.68
CA ARG A 133 -17.52 -21.64 -1.33
C ARG A 133 -16.24 -22.40 -1.07
N SER A 134 -16.36 -23.69 -0.77
CA SER A 134 -15.22 -24.61 -0.63
C SER A 134 -14.59 -25.01 -1.97
N TYR A 135 -15.30 -24.80 -3.08
CA TYR A 135 -14.85 -25.09 -4.44
C TYR A 135 -15.27 -23.96 -5.39
N ALA A 136 -14.50 -23.76 -6.46
CA ALA A 136 -14.88 -22.82 -7.53
C ALA A 136 -16.23 -23.25 -8.13
N PRO A 137 -17.13 -22.32 -8.52
CA PRO A 137 -18.36 -22.68 -9.20
C PRO A 137 -18.04 -23.59 -10.38
N ILE A 138 -18.69 -24.75 -10.44
CA ILE A 138 -18.58 -25.66 -11.58
C ILE A 138 -19.04 -24.86 -12.79
N LYS A 139 -18.07 -24.44 -13.62
CA LYS A 139 -18.36 -23.77 -14.88
C LYS A 139 -18.98 -24.82 -15.78
N LEU A 140 -20.31 -24.82 -15.87
CA LEU A 140 -20.98 -25.57 -16.93
C LEU A 140 -20.44 -25.04 -18.25
N LYS A 141 -19.89 -25.93 -19.06
CA LYS A 141 -19.37 -25.63 -20.39
C LYS A 141 -20.53 -25.43 -21.37
N GLU A 142 -21.54 -24.67 -20.97
CA GLU A 142 -22.75 -24.43 -21.74
C GLU A 142 -22.51 -23.28 -22.71
N LYS A 143 -21.88 -23.60 -23.86
CA LYS A 143 -22.18 -22.86 -25.09
C LYS A 143 -23.57 -23.31 -25.52
N ARG A 144 -24.63 -22.81 -24.86
CA ARG A 144 -25.99 -23.04 -25.34
C ARG A 144 -26.06 -22.48 -26.77
N PRO A 145 -26.50 -23.24 -27.78
CA PRO A 145 -26.83 -22.67 -29.07
C PRO A 145 -27.83 -21.53 -28.85
N ASN A 146 -27.68 -20.41 -29.56
CA ASN A 146 -28.67 -19.34 -29.51
C ASN A 146 -30.04 -19.95 -29.84
N SER A 147 -31.04 -19.72 -28.98
CA SER A 147 -32.37 -20.32 -29.08
C SER A 147 -33.17 -19.91 -30.34
N MET A 148 -32.54 -19.22 -31.29
CA MET A 148 -33.20 -18.52 -32.41
C MET A 148 -32.53 -18.76 -33.78
N GLU A 149 -31.74 -19.82 -33.95
CA GLU A 149 -31.14 -20.17 -35.25
C GLU A 149 -31.91 -21.26 -36.03
N PHE A 150 -33.17 -21.52 -35.67
CA PHE A 150 -34.04 -22.49 -36.35
C PHE A 150 -34.74 -21.90 -37.59
N ASN A 151 -34.06 -21.14 -38.46
CA ASN A 151 -34.51 -20.84 -39.84
C ASN A 151 -33.52 -19.96 -40.63
N MET A 152 -32.22 -20.20 -40.54
CA MET A 152 -31.28 -19.55 -41.47
C MET A 152 -31.17 -20.40 -42.74
N HIS A 153 -31.83 -19.98 -43.82
CA HIS A 153 -31.54 -20.45 -45.17
C HIS A 153 -30.35 -19.65 -45.72
N TYR A 154 -29.26 -20.32 -46.05
CA TYR A 154 -28.14 -19.76 -46.83
C TYR A 154 -28.47 -19.76 -48.32
#